data_AF-A0A6G3X278-F1
#
_entry.id   AF-A0A6G3X278-F1
#
_cell.length_a   1.000
_cell.length_b   1.000
_cell.length_c   1.000
_cell.angle_alpha   90.00
_cell.angle_beta   90.00
_cell.angle_gamma   90.00
#
_symmetry.space_group_name_H-M   'P 1'
#
loop_
_entity.id
_entity.type
_entity.pdbx_description
1 polymer ?
#
loop_
_entity_poly.entity_id
_entity_poly.type
_entity_poly.pdbx_seq_one_letter_code
_entity_poly.pdbx_strand_id
1 'polypeptide(L)'
;TPLRYMDKPSKDGASKDYWYSGIGNVDVHYSSGPANHWFYLLSEGSGAKTVNGVTYDSPTSDGLPVTGIGRDKALQIWFKALTTKFTSTTNYAAARTGTLAVASELYGATS
;
A
#
# COMPACT_ATOMS: atom_id res chain seq x y z
N THR A 1 -18.58 1.71 12.31
CA THR A 1 -17.22 2.11 11.92
C THR A 1 -16.37 0.88 11.65
N PRO A 2 -15.65 0.82 10.52
CA PRO A 2 -14.66 -0.24 10.25
C PRO A 2 -13.60 -0.31 11.35
N LEU A 3 -13.03 -1.50 11.57
CA LEU A 3 -11.92 -1.70 12.51
C LEU A 3 -10.62 -1.04 12.01
N ARG A 4 -10.39 -1.06 10.69
CA ARG A 4 -9.19 -0.53 10.03
C ARG A 4 -9.56 0.09 8.68
N TYR A 5 -8.67 0.95 8.19
CA TYR A 5 -8.83 1.70 6.94
C TYR A 5 -7.58 1.51 6.08
N MET A 6 -7.77 1.36 4.76
CA MET A 6 -6.65 1.28 3.82
C MET A 6 -6.33 2.66 3.21
N ASP A 7 -7.35 3.49 2.99
CA ASP A 7 -7.24 4.84 2.43
C ASP A 7 -6.48 5.82 3.33
N LYS A 8 -6.65 5.66 4.65
CA LYS A 8 -5.96 6.45 5.69
C LYS A 8 -5.97 5.64 6.99
N PRO A 9 -4.99 4.74 7.20
CA PRO A 9 -4.91 3.85 8.36
C PRO A 9 -5.22 4.52 9.69
N SER A 10 -4.68 5.72 9.93
CA SER A 10 -4.84 6.49 11.16
C SER A 10 -6.27 6.88 11.52
N LYS A 11 -7.25 6.69 10.62
CA LYS A 11 -8.69 6.86 10.92
C LYS A 11 -9.20 5.91 12.01
N ASP A 12 -8.48 4.82 12.29
CA ASP A 12 -8.78 3.94 13.43
C ASP A 12 -8.19 4.44 14.77
N GLY A 13 -7.38 5.52 14.75
CA GLY A 13 -6.75 6.12 15.92
C GLY A 13 -5.42 5.50 16.35
N ALA A 14 -4.96 4.41 15.72
CA ALA A 14 -3.76 3.68 16.17
C ALA A 14 -2.79 3.34 15.04
N SER A 15 -3.30 2.91 13.87
CA SER A 15 -2.52 2.50 12.71
C SER A 15 -1.70 3.65 12.12
N LYS A 16 -0.57 3.30 11.50
CA LYS A 16 0.36 4.27 10.93
C LYS A 16 0.15 4.42 9.42
N ASP A 17 -0.01 5.65 8.94
CA ASP A 17 -0.24 5.92 7.51
C ASP A 17 1.00 5.67 6.65
N TYR A 18 2.19 5.87 7.24
CA TYR A 18 3.47 5.90 6.53
C TYR A 18 4.56 5.15 7.30
N TRP A 19 5.59 4.73 6.57
CA TRP A 19 6.80 4.16 7.15
C TRP A 19 7.66 5.23 7.82
N TYR A 20 8.29 4.89 8.94
CA TYR A 20 9.29 5.70 9.61
C TYR A 20 10.29 4.79 10.36
N SER A 21 11.48 5.32 10.67
CA SER A 21 12.47 4.58 11.45
C SER A 21 11.92 4.20 12.83
N GLY A 22 12.03 2.92 13.21
CA GLY A 22 11.49 2.40 14.47
C GLY A 22 10.05 1.88 14.40
N ILE A 23 9.36 1.97 13.25
CA ILE A 23 8.01 1.42 13.07
C ILE A 23 7.94 -0.11 13.33
N GLY A 24 9.07 -0.83 13.20
CA GLY A 24 9.15 -2.26 13.52
C GLY A 24 8.90 -2.59 15.00
N ASN A 25 8.91 -1.59 15.89
CA ASN A 25 8.58 -1.75 17.31
C ASN A 25 7.09 -1.51 17.61
N VAL A 26 6.29 -1.13 16.60
CA VAL A 26 4.84 -0.96 16.73
C VAL A 26 4.17 -2.33 16.58
N ASP A 27 3.10 -2.56 17.33
CA ASP A 27 2.26 -3.76 17.17
C ASP A 27 1.89 -3.98 15.69
N VAL A 28 2.01 -5.23 15.24
CA VAL A 28 1.89 -5.60 13.82
C VAL A 28 0.54 -5.21 13.22
N HIS A 29 -0.52 -5.12 14.02
CA HIS A 29 -1.84 -4.68 13.55
C HIS A 29 -1.83 -3.20 13.15
N TYR A 30 -1.08 -2.36 13.86
CA TYR A 30 -0.97 -0.93 13.59
C TYR A 30 0.16 -0.61 12.62
N SER A 31 1.26 -1.38 12.67
CA SER A 31 2.30 -1.30 11.65
C SER A 31 1.83 -1.88 10.32
N SER A 32 0.71 -2.60 10.23
CA SER A 32 0.16 -3.01 8.93
C SER A 32 -0.30 -1.84 8.05
N GLY A 33 -0.52 -0.67 8.64
CA GLY A 33 -1.04 0.53 7.99
C GLY A 33 -0.30 0.96 6.70
N PRO A 34 1.05 1.04 6.65
CA PRO A 34 1.75 1.42 5.43
C PRO A 34 1.56 0.44 4.27
N ALA A 35 1.41 -0.87 4.54
CA ALA A 35 1.13 -1.85 3.49
C ALA A 35 -0.33 -1.74 3.00
N ASN A 36 -1.28 -1.50 3.91
CA ASN A 36 -2.67 -1.23 3.55
C ASN A 36 -2.79 0.03 2.68
N HIS A 37 -2.10 1.10 3.09
CA HIS A 37 -2.10 2.37 2.38
C HIS A 37 -1.38 2.28 1.03
N TRP A 38 -0.26 1.56 0.96
CA TRP A 38 0.40 1.26 -0.30
C TRP A 38 -0.54 0.56 -1.28
N PHE A 39 -1.30 -0.45 -0.83
CA PHE A 39 -2.23 -1.17 -1.71
C PHE A 39 -3.34 -0.25 -2.20
N TYR A 40 -3.94 0.57 -1.32
CA TYR A 40 -4.95 1.55 -1.70
C TYR A 40 -4.41 2.52 -2.75
N LEU A 41 -3.24 3.12 -2.50
CA LEU A 41 -2.61 4.08 -3.42
C LEU A 41 -2.29 3.44 -4.77
N LEU A 42 -1.79 2.21 -4.80
CA LEU A 42 -1.56 1.49 -6.05
C LEU A 42 -2.88 1.24 -6.80
N SER A 43 -3.94 0.83 -6.11
CA SER A 43 -5.22 0.52 -6.75
C SER A 43 -5.98 1.75 -7.22
N GLU A 44 -6.13 2.77 -6.37
CA GLU A 44 -7.05 3.88 -6.58
C GLU A 44 -6.32 5.19 -6.92
N GLY A 45 -5.02 5.28 -6.64
CA GLY A 45 -4.21 6.50 -6.74
C GLY A 45 -4.30 7.37 -5.49
N SER A 46 -3.50 8.44 -5.44
CA SER A 46 -3.56 9.44 -4.37
C SER A 46 -4.64 10.52 -4.61
N GLY A 47 -4.84 11.37 -3.61
CA GLY A 47 -5.65 12.59 -3.69
C GLY A 47 -7.17 12.37 -3.57
N ALA A 48 -7.90 13.48 -3.65
CA ALA A 48 -9.35 13.51 -3.47
C ALA A 48 -10.11 12.77 -4.59
N LYS A 49 -11.00 11.86 -4.22
CA LYS A 49 -11.90 11.15 -5.16
C LYS A 49 -13.15 10.63 -4.47
N THR A 50 -14.15 10.30 -5.27
CA THR A 50 -15.36 9.59 -4.81
C THR A 50 -15.42 8.22 -5.48
N VAL A 51 -15.49 7.16 -4.68
CA VAL A 51 -15.67 5.78 -5.17
C VAL A 51 -16.96 5.24 -4.57
N ASN A 52 -17.92 4.85 -5.42
CA ASN A 52 -19.22 4.32 -5.01
C ASN A 52 -19.95 5.19 -3.96
N GLY A 53 -19.89 6.53 -4.12
CA GLY A 53 -20.54 7.48 -3.21
C GLY A 53 -19.78 7.75 -1.91
N VAL A 54 -18.60 7.17 -1.71
CA VAL A 54 -17.72 7.45 -0.56
C VAL A 54 -16.58 8.36 -0.99
N THR A 55 -16.40 9.47 -0.28
CA THR A 55 -15.31 10.42 -0.50
C THR A 55 -14.04 9.97 0.22
N TYR A 56 -12.93 10.00 -0.50
CA TYR A 56 -11.58 9.69 -0.03
C TYR A 56 -10.65 10.84 -0.36
N ASP A 57 -9.62 11.04 0.47
CA ASP A 57 -8.49 11.94 0.20
C ASP A 57 -7.24 11.32 0.84
N SER A 58 -6.48 10.59 0.03
CA SER A 58 -5.36 9.75 0.47
C SER A 58 -4.04 10.27 -0.10
N PRO A 59 -3.34 11.17 0.61
CA PRO A 59 -2.06 11.70 0.15
C PRO A 59 -0.92 10.71 0.39
N THR A 60 0.09 10.72 -0.48
CA THR A 60 1.38 10.09 -0.21
C THR A 60 2.12 10.84 0.91
N SER A 61 3.14 10.22 1.50
CA SER A 61 3.94 10.85 2.57
C SER A 61 4.66 12.12 2.13
N ASP A 62 4.97 12.24 0.84
CA ASP A 62 5.68 13.37 0.22
C ASP A 62 4.74 14.32 -0.56
N GLY A 63 3.43 14.04 -0.57
CA GLY A 63 2.44 14.82 -1.31
C GLY A 63 2.52 14.69 -2.83
N LEU A 64 3.40 13.85 -3.37
CA LEU A 64 3.49 13.61 -4.80
C LEU A 64 2.33 12.74 -5.32
N PRO A 65 1.80 13.02 -6.53
CA PRO A 65 0.68 12.27 -7.05
C PRO A 65 1.09 10.84 -7.43
N VAL A 66 0.20 9.88 -7.15
CA VAL A 66 0.27 8.50 -7.64
C VAL A 66 -0.98 8.21 -8.45
N THR A 67 -0.80 7.80 -9.71
CA THR A 67 -1.89 7.33 -10.55
C THR A 67 -2.23 5.88 -10.19
N GLY A 68 -3.50 5.61 -9.89
CA GLY A 68 -3.96 4.25 -9.61
C GLY A 68 -3.98 3.37 -10.85
N ILE A 69 -3.62 2.09 -10.69
CA ILE A 69 -3.61 1.10 -11.77
C ILE A 69 -4.81 0.15 -11.75
N GLY A 70 -5.75 0.38 -10.84
CA GLY A 70 -6.92 -0.47 -10.61
C GLY A 70 -6.63 -1.65 -9.68
N ARG A 71 -7.69 -2.14 -9.03
CA ARG A 71 -7.62 -3.22 -8.02
C ARG A 71 -7.09 -4.53 -8.60
N ASP A 72 -7.50 -4.89 -9.81
CA ASP A 72 -7.13 -6.17 -10.42
C ASP A 72 -5.62 -6.28 -10.62
N LYS A 73 -4.98 -5.21 -11.13
CA LYS A 73 -3.52 -5.17 -11.30
C LYS A 73 -2.79 -5.10 -9.96
N ALA A 74 -3.28 -4.28 -9.02
CA ALA A 74 -2.70 -4.19 -7.68
C ALA A 74 -2.72 -5.54 -6.95
N LEU A 75 -3.83 -6.29 -7.06
CA LEU A 75 -3.98 -7.64 -6.51
C LEU A 75 -2.99 -8.63 -7.14
N GLN A 76 -2.84 -8.61 -8.46
CA GLN A 76 -1.87 -9.48 -9.14
C GLN A 76 -0.44 -9.21 -8.69
N ILE A 77 -0.04 -7.93 -8.58
CA ILE A 77 1.29 -7.55 -8.11
C ILE A 77 1.51 -8.04 -6.68
N TRP A 78 0.59 -7.73 -5.76
CA TRP A 78 0.75 -8.11 -4.36
C TRP A 78 0.79 -9.62 -4.17
N PHE A 79 -0.13 -10.35 -4.81
CA PHE A 79 -0.23 -11.81 -4.67
C PHE A 79 1.02 -12.52 -5.23
N LYS A 80 1.51 -12.10 -6.40
CA LYS A 80 2.71 -12.70 -6.99
C LYS A 80 3.97 -12.32 -6.20
N ALA A 81 4.07 -11.10 -5.67
CA ALA A 81 5.18 -10.70 -4.80
C ALA A 81 5.20 -11.53 -3.51
N LEU A 82 4.03 -11.69 -2.87
CA LEU A 82 3.86 -12.50 -1.66
C LEU A 82 4.29 -13.95 -1.85
N THR A 83 3.94 -14.56 -2.98
CA THR A 83 4.17 -15.99 -3.21
C THR A 83 5.52 -16.32 -3.85
N THR A 84 6.21 -15.35 -4.46
CA THR A 84 7.44 -15.62 -5.22
C THR A 84 8.66 -14.80 -4.79
N LYS A 85 8.47 -13.67 -4.10
CA LYS A 85 9.56 -12.75 -3.72
C LYS A 85 9.70 -12.60 -2.20
N PHE A 86 8.61 -12.76 -1.46
CA PHE A 86 8.63 -12.59 -0.01
C PHE A 86 9.07 -13.88 0.69
N THR A 87 9.65 -13.70 1.87
CA THR A 87 10.18 -14.72 2.78
C THR A 87 9.72 -14.41 4.21
N SER A 88 10.02 -15.29 5.17
CA SER A 88 9.72 -15.07 6.58
C SER A 88 10.39 -13.84 7.21
N THR A 89 11.39 -13.24 6.54
CA THR A 89 12.14 -12.07 7.02
C THR A 89 11.91 -10.81 6.18
N THR A 90 10.88 -10.80 5.33
CA THR A 90 10.58 -9.65 4.47
C THR A 90 10.18 -8.43 5.30
N ASN A 91 10.92 -7.33 5.12
CA ASN A 91 10.61 -6.01 5.66
C ASN A 91 10.04 -5.08 4.56
N TYR A 92 9.67 -3.84 4.90
CA TYR A 92 9.09 -2.89 3.94
C TYR A 92 9.97 -2.61 2.72
N ALA A 93 11.29 -2.48 2.92
CA ALA A 93 12.22 -2.23 1.82
C ALA A 93 12.28 -3.43 0.85
N ALA A 94 12.35 -4.65 1.39
CA ALA A 94 12.30 -5.87 0.59
C ALA A 94 10.93 -6.05 -0.10
N ALA A 95 9.83 -5.71 0.58
CA ALA A 95 8.50 -5.74 -0.01
C ALA A 95 8.36 -4.77 -1.21
N ARG A 96 8.92 -3.56 -1.10
CA ARG A 96 9.01 -2.61 -2.22
C ARG A 96 9.80 -3.19 -3.39
N THR A 97 10.98 -3.76 -3.14
CA THR A 97 11.80 -4.38 -4.19
C THR A 97 11.06 -5.54 -4.86
N GLY A 98 10.41 -6.42 -4.09
CA GLY A 98 9.67 -7.56 -4.62
C GLY A 98 8.45 -7.15 -5.47
N THR A 99 7.71 -6.13 -5.03
CA THR A 99 6.55 -5.62 -5.80
C THR A 99 6.98 -4.89 -7.07
N LEU A 100 8.08 -4.14 -7.07
CA LEU A 100 8.65 -3.55 -8.29
C LEU A 100 9.13 -4.61 -9.29
N ALA A 101 9.80 -5.66 -8.81
CA ALA A 101 10.23 -6.77 -9.66
C ALA A 101 9.01 -7.43 -10.33
N VAL A 102 7.96 -7.69 -9.57
CA VAL A 102 6.72 -8.28 -10.09
C VAL A 102 5.98 -7.33 -11.05
N ALA A 103 5.94 -6.03 -10.78
CA ALA A 103 5.35 -5.06 -11.70
C ALA A 103 6.07 -5.09 -13.06
N SER A 104 7.41 -5.13 -13.05
CA SER A 104 8.23 -5.27 -14.26
C SER A 104 7.99 -6.60 -14.98
N GLU A 105 7.86 -7.72 -14.25
CA GLU A 105 7.56 -9.04 -14.83
C GLU A 105 6.18 -9.11 -15.49
N LEU A 106 5.17 -8.46 -14.90
CA LEU A 106 3.79 -8.52 -15.38
C LEU A 106 3.49 -7.51 -16.48
N TYR A 107 4.08 -6.31 -16.39
CA TYR A 107 3.68 -5.17 -17.22
C TYR A 107 4.84 -4.51 -17.98
N GLY A 108 6.09 -4.92 -17.74
CA GLY A 108 7.29 -4.40 -18.38
C GLY A 108 7.97 -3.29 -17.58
N ALA A 109 9.29 -3.18 -17.71
CA ALA A 109 10.13 -2.28 -16.92
C ALA A 109 9.87 -0.78 -17.15
N THR A 110 9.16 -0.42 -18.23
CA THR A 110 8.87 0.97 -18.63
C THR A 110 7.37 1.28 -18.61
N SER A 111 6.58 0.48 -17.89
CA SER A 111 5.12 0.65 -17.77
C SER A 111 4.70 1.75 -16.80
#